data_AF-A0A931TE71-F1
#
_entry.id   AF-A0A931TE71-F1
#
_cell.length_a   1.000
_cell.length_b   1.000
_cell.length_c   1.000
_cell.angle_alpha   90.00
_cell.angle_beta   90.00
_cell.angle_gamma   90.00
#
_symmetry.space_group_name_H-M   'P 1'
#
loop_
_entity.id
_entity.type
_entity.pdbx_description
1 polymer ?
#
loop_
_entity_poly.entity_id
_entity_poly.type
_entity_poly.pdbx_seq_one_letter_code
_entity_poly.pdbx_strand_id
1 'polypeptide(L)'
;MPVYNGLAVPEQLNIADYTVDCHVRAGRGDLVAIHYQDQRVTFAELQAAANRFGNALRGLGVVRGDHVLTLLPNRPETLVSILGAMKIGAVPVPVSTLYRARDLEAVVFNSDAVALVTSREHLAVIEEIRPRLPPFTRVLVDEIPKTLTGKIKRKELRDAEERAAAREGGSRSRGPGAGQTPTTRGRSR
;
A
#
# COMPACT_ATOMS: atom_id res chain seq x y z
N MET A 1 28.07 22.95 5.80
CA MET A 1 26.63 22.96 6.13
C MET A 1 26.04 24.28 5.62
N PRO A 2 25.29 24.29 4.52
CA PRO A 2 24.62 25.50 4.07
C PRO A 2 23.59 25.93 5.12
N VAL A 3 23.69 27.19 5.57
CA VAL A 3 22.77 27.80 6.52
C VAL A 3 21.74 28.60 5.74
N TYR A 4 20.50 28.14 5.70
CA TYR A 4 19.37 28.86 5.10
C TYR A 4 18.56 29.50 6.23
N ASN A 5 18.47 30.84 6.27
CA ASN A 5 17.72 31.58 7.31
C ASN A 5 18.03 31.13 8.76
N GLY A 6 19.29 30.79 9.07
CA GLY A 6 19.70 30.33 10.40
C GLY A 6 19.38 28.85 10.71
N LEU A 7 18.75 28.12 9.79
CA LEU A 7 18.56 26.67 9.89
C LEU A 7 19.78 25.94 9.35
N ALA A 8 20.42 25.15 10.20
CA ALA A 8 21.45 24.20 9.80
C ALA A 8 20.78 22.98 9.14
N VAL A 9 20.70 22.99 7.81
CA VAL A 9 20.15 21.86 7.05
C VAL A 9 21.31 20.89 6.76
N PRO A 10 21.19 19.60 7.16
CA PRO A 10 22.22 18.62 6.86
C PRO A 10 22.27 18.38 5.34
N GLU A 11 23.47 18.04 4.84
CA GLU A 11 23.68 17.70 3.42
C GLU A 11 22.80 16.53 2.97
N GLN A 12 22.52 15.60 3.88
CA GLN A 12 21.57 14.51 3.68
C GLN A 12 20.43 14.65 4.68
N LEU A 13 19.22 14.89 4.16
CA LEU A 13 18.00 14.99 4.96
C LEU A 13 16.97 13.98 4.44
N ASN A 14 16.40 13.21 5.35
CA ASN A 14 15.16 12.47 5.11
C ASN A 14 14.07 13.04 6.02
N ILE A 15 12.96 13.51 5.43
CA ILE A 15 11.86 14.12 6.19
C ILE A 15 11.28 13.12 7.20
N ALA A 16 11.18 11.85 6.86
CA ALA A 16 10.65 10.83 7.77
C ALA A 16 11.58 10.57 8.97
N ASP A 17 12.89 10.73 8.78
CA ASP A 17 13.84 10.67 9.90
C ASP A 17 13.67 11.86 10.84
N TYR A 18 13.65 13.06 10.27
CA TYR A 18 13.50 14.30 11.04
C TYR A 18 12.15 14.37 11.77
N THR A 19 11.08 13.88 11.15
CA THR A 19 9.73 13.97 11.71
C THR A 19 9.43 12.86 12.71
N VAL A 20 9.99 11.66 12.54
CA VAL A 20 9.64 10.50 13.37
C VAL A 20 10.84 9.87 14.05
N ASP A 21 11.86 9.47 13.30
CA ASP A 21 12.93 8.63 13.85
C ASP A 21 13.80 9.36 14.87
N CYS A 22 13.99 10.68 14.71
CA CYS A 22 14.73 11.47 15.66
C CYS A 22 14.06 11.48 17.05
N HIS A 23 12.73 11.40 17.12
CA HIS A 23 11.98 11.35 18.38
C HIS A 23 12.17 10.00 19.06
N VAL A 24 12.08 8.90 18.30
CA VAL A 24 12.32 7.56 18.85
C VAL A 24 13.75 7.42 19.36
N ARG A 25 14.76 7.84 18.57
CA ARG A 25 16.18 7.82 19.00
C ARG A 25 16.45 8.67 20.24
N ALA A 26 15.73 9.78 20.40
CA ALA A 26 15.85 10.65 21.57
C ALA A 26 15.02 10.17 22.79
N GLY A 27 14.52 8.93 22.78
CA GLY A 27 13.76 8.37 23.90
C GLY A 27 12.33 8.89 24.02
N ARG A 28 11.81 9.57 23.00
CA ARG A 28 10.43 10.12 22.96
C ARG A 28 9.45 9.21 22.24
N GLY A 29 9.77 7.92 22.12
CA GLY A 29 8.98 6.94 21.38
C GLY A 29 7.53 6.82 21.87
N ASP A 30 7.32 6.93 23.19
CA ASP A 30 6.01 6.79 23.82
C ASP A 30 5.13 8.05 23.75
N LEU A 31 5.68 9.18 23.27
CA LEU A 31 4.87 10.38 23.04
C LEU A 31 3.93 10.16 21.86
N VAL A 32 2.73 10.75 21.96
CA VAL A 32 1.72 10.69 20.89
C VAL A 32 2.18 11.55 19.71
N ALA A 33 2.26 10.93 18.53
CA ALA A 33 2.57 11.57 17.26
C ALA A 33 1.30 11.95 16.48
N ILE A 34 0.25 11.13 16.56
CA ILE A 34 -1.02 11.36 15.86
C ILE A 34 -2.20 11.17 16.82
N HIS A 35 -3.10 12.15 16.82
CA HIS A 35 -4.45 12.02 17.37
C HIS A 35 -5.43 11.82 16.21
N TYR A 36 -6.18 10.71 16.23
CA TYR A 36 -7.16 10.41 15.20
C TYR A 36 -8.40 9.75 15.81
N GLN A 37 -9.53 10.45 15.82
CA GLN A 37 -10.74 10.01 16.51
C GLN A 37 -10.40 9.62 17.98
N ASP A 38 -10.81 8.42 18.41
CA ASP A 38 -10.50 7.88 19.74
C ASP A 38 -9.13 7.19 19.83
N GLN A 39 -8.34 7.21 18.74
CA GLN A 39 -7.04 6.59 18.65
C GLN A 39 -5.91 7.60 18.92
N ARG A 40 -4.88 7.10 19.58
CA ARG A 40 -3.59 7.78 19.76
C ARG A 40 -2.53 6.87 19.19
N VAL A 41 -1.66 7.41 18.34
CA VAL A 41 -0.53 6.69 17.75
C VAL A 41 0.75 7.32 18.26
N THR A 42 1.62 6.53 18.87
CA THR A 42 2.90 7.01 19.39
C THR A 42 3.94 7.14 18.28
N PHE A 43 5.04 7.86 18.54
CA PHE A 43 6.17 7.94 17.59
C PHE A 43 6.76 6.56 17.29
N ALA A 44 6.85 5.68 18.29
CA ALA A 44 7.35 4.31 18.10
C ALA A 44 6.42 3.47 17.21
N GLU A 45 5.10 3.57 17.40
CA GLU A 45 4.10 2.88 16.57
C GLU A 45 4.13 3.38 15.12
N LEU A 46 4.17 4.71 14.93
CA LEU A 46 4.23 5.33 13.62
C LEU A 46 5.52 4.95 12.88
N GLN A 47 6.68 4.98 13.57
CA GLN A 47 7.95 4.54 13.00
C GLN A 47 7.88 3.09 12.54
N ALA A 48 7.40 2.20 13.41
CA ALA A 48 7.34 0.78 13.10
C ALA A 48 6.45 0.50 11.88
N ALA A 49 5.29 1.15 11.78
CA ALA A 49 4.42 1.00 10.62
C ALA A 49 5.01 1.59 9.34
N ALA A 50 5.60 2.79 9.40
CA ALA A 50 6.26 3.40 8.25
C ALA A 50 7.44 2.53 7.76
N ASN A 51 8.23 1.95 8.67
CA ASN A 51 9.30 1.02 8.32
C ASN A 51 8.75 -0.26 7.65
N ARG A 52 7.68 -0.87 8.20
CA ARG A 52 7.04 -2.04 7.59
C ARG A 52 6.53 -1.74 6.19
N PHE A 53 5.85 -0.59 6.01
CA PHE A 53 5.33 -0.19 4.71
C PHE A 53 6.45 0.09 3.69
N GLY A 54 7.50 0.82 4.09
CA GLY A 54 8.67 1.04 3.23
C GLY A 54 9.34 -0.27 2.81
N ASN A 55 9.48 -1.23 3.73
CA ASN A 55 10.00 -2.56 3.40
C ASN A 55 9.10 -3.34 2.44
N ALA A 56 7.77 -3.22 2.57
CA ALA A 56 6.83 -3.81 1.62
C ALA A 56 7.00 -3.20 0.21
N LEU A 57 7.12 -1.87 0.11
CA LEU A 57 7.41 -1.19 -1.17
C LEU A 57 8.72 -1.68 -1.80
N ARG A 58 9.80 -1.83 -1.00
CA ARG A 58 11.06 -2.42 -1.48
C ARG A 58 10.88 -3.85 -1.97
N GLY A 59 10.11 -4.67 -1.25
CA GLY A 59 9.77 -6.03 -1.67
C GLY A 59 9.01 -6.10 -3.00
N LEU A 60 8.28 -5.03 -3.34
CA LEU A 60 7.60 -4.87 -4.63
C LEU A 60 8.50 -4.28 -5.73
N GLY A 61 9.76 -4.00 -5.43
CA GLY A 61 10.74 -3.47 -6.37
C GLY A 61 10.78 -1.94 -6.49
N VAL A 62 10.11 -1.21 -5.58
CA VAL A 62 10.22 0.26 -5.53
C VAL A 62 11.61 0.66 -5.03
N VAL A 63 12.27 1.54 -5.79
CA VAL A 63 13.63 2.01 -5.51
C VAL A 63 13.67 3.51 -5.19
N ARG A 64 14.85 4.01 -4.82
CA ARG A 64 15.06 5.44 -4.57
C ARG A 64 14.77 6.24 -5.83
N GLY A 65 14.01 7.32 -5.70
CA GLY A 65 13.62 8.21 -6.79
C GLY A 65 12.28 7.85 -7.44
N ASP A 66 11.77 6.63 -7.25
CA ASP A 66 10.47 6.22 -7.78
C ASP A 66 9.33 7.02 -7.14
N HIS A 67 8.30 7.33 -7.93
CA HIS A 67 7.09 7.99 -7.46
C HIS A 67 6.06 6.98 -6.95
N VAL A 68 5.51 7.25 -5.75
CA VAL A 68 4.46 6.44 -5.11
C VAL A 68 3.23 7.32 -4.90
N LEU A 69 2.23 7.13 -5.73
CA LEU A 69 0.98 7.87 -5.66
C LEU A 69 0.12 7.37 -4.49
N THR A 70 -0.46 8.28 -3.73
CA THR A 70 -1.31 7.94 -2.56
C THR A 70 -2.67 8.58 -2.70
N LEU A 71 -3.69 7.76 -2.93
CA LEU A 71 -5.11 8.12 -2.96
C LEU A 71 -5.77 7.53 -1.71
N LEU A 72 -5.55 8.19 -0.58
CA LEU A 72 -6.01 7.72 0.73
C LEU A 72 -6.71 8.86 1.49
N PRO A 73 -7.75 8.54 2.30
CA PRO A 73 -8.43 9.52 3.14
C PRO A 73 -7.50 10.09 4.23
N ASN A 74 -7.91 11.17 4.90
CA ASN A 74 -7.16 11.72 6.04
C ASN A 74 -7.23 10.79 7.25
N ARG A 75 -6.34 9.79 7.31
CA ARG A 75 -6.21 8.77 8.37
C ARG A 75 -4.73 8.47 8.64
N PRO A 76 -4.37 7.85 9.77
CA PRO A 76 -2.98 7.54 10.11
C PRO A 76 -2.24 6.73 9.03
N GLU A 77 -2.94 5.86 8.30
CA GLU A 77 -2.40 5.05 7.21
C GLU A 77 -1.80 5.89 6.08
N THR A 78 -2.36 7.08 5.82
CA THR A 78 -1.85 8.02 4.81
C THR A 78 -0.48 8.58 5.21
N LEU A 79 -0.30 8.89 6.50
CA LEU A 79 1.01 9.28 7.00
C LEU A 79 1.99 8.10 6.96
N VAL A 80 1.55 6.89 7.30
CA VAL A 80 2.37 5.68 7.16
C VAL A 80 2.83 5.47 5.71
N SER A 81 1.94 5.64 4.73
CA SER A 81 2.31 5.46 3.32
C SER A 81 3.33 6.49 2.85
N ILE A 82 3.11 7.76 3.20
CA ILE A 82 3.99 8.87 2.82
C ILE A 82 5.36 8.69 3.48
N LEU A 83 5.40 8.49 4.79
CA LEU A 83 6.64 8.34 5.55
C LEU A 83 7.41 7.07 5.16
N GLY A 84 6.70 5.96 4.90
CA GLY A 84 7.32 4.72 4.46
C GLY A 84 7.95 4.83 3.07
N ALA A 85 7.30 5.52 2.13
CA ALA A 85 7.90 5.84 0.82
C ALA A 85 9.15 6.71 0.98
N MET A 86 9.06 7.79 1.77
CA MET A 86 10.21 8.67 2.04
C MET A 86 11.39 7.91 2.67
N LYS A 87 11.13 6.99 3.60
CA LYS A 87 12.17 6.19 4.27
C LYS A 87 13.01 5.34 3.32
N ILE A 88 12.42 4.87 2.23
CA ILE A 88 13.15 4.10 1.21
C ILE A 88 13.77 4.98 0.13
N GLY A 89 13.56 6.30 0.22
CA GLY A 89 14.02 7.28 -0.76
C GLY A 89 13.09 7.42 -1.98
N ALA A 90 11.89 6.83 -1.92
CA ALA A 90 10.84 7.05 -2.92
C ALA A 90 10.14 8.40 -2.66
N VAL A 91 9.51 8.93 -3.70
CA VAL A 91 8.86 10.24 -3.69
C VAL A 91 7.35 10.04 -3.58
N PRO A 92 6.71 10.36 -2.44
CA PRO A 92 5.27 10.24 -2.33
C PRO A 92 4.56 11.33 -3.14
N VAL A 93 3.52 10.93 -3.88
CA VAL A 93 2.64 11.82 -4.66
C VAL A 93 1.23 11.75 -4.07
N PRO A 94 0.91 12.55 -3.03
CA PRO A 94 -0.42 12.55 -2.45
C PRO A 94 -1.43 13.20 -3.38
N VAL A 95 -2.56 12.53 -3.60
CA VAL A 95 -3.67 13.02 -4.39
C VAL A 95 -4.94 13.07 -3.56
N SER A 96 -5.81 14.03 -3.88
CA SER A 96 -7.08 14.20 -3.18
C SER A 96 -8.02 13.04 -3.48
N THR A 97 -8.67 12.51 -2.44
CA THR A 97 -9.75 11.54 -2.55
C THR A 97 -11.01 12.08 -3.24
N LEU A 98 -11.08 13.40 -3.44
CA LEU A 98 -12.16 14.04 -4.20
C LEU A 98 -11.95 13.96 -5.72
N TYR A 99 -10.78 13.51 -6.19
CA TYR A 99 -10.49 13.41 -7.61
C TYR A 99 -11.36 12.34 -8.25
N ARG A 100 -11.98 12.70 -9.39
CA ARG A 100 -12.74 11.76 -10.21
C ARG A 100 -11.80 11.08 -11.20
N ALA A 101 -12.29 10.06 -11.89
CA ALA A 101 -11.50 9.23 -12.79
C ALA A 101 -10.63 10.05 -13.76
N ARG A 102 -11.22 11.08 -14.40
CA ARG A 102 -10.49 11.96 -15.32
C ARG A 102 -9.31 12.69 -14.66
N ASP A 103 -9.52 13.24 -13.47
CA ASP A 103 -8.49 14.01 -12.76
C ASP A 103 -7.38 13.08 -12.26
N LEU A 104 -7.76 11.91 -11.75
CA LEU A 104 -6.83 10.90 -11.28
C LEU A 104 -5.98 10.33 -12.43
N GLU A 105 -6.61 10.05 -13.57
CA GLU A 105 -5.91 9.61 -14.79
C GLU A 105 -4.85 10.64 -15.20
N ALA A 106 -5.20 11.93 -15.23
CA ALA A 106 -4.26 12.98 -15.57
C ALA A 106 -3.06 13.01 -14.60
N VAL A 107 -3.25 12.78 -13.30
CA VAL A 107 -2.12 12.73 -12.36
C VAL A 107 -1.28 11.47 -12.56
N VAL A 108 -1.91 10.31 -12.71
CA VAL A 108 -1.18 9.04 -12.90
C VAL A 108 -0.27 9.13 -14.13
N PHE A 109 -0.76 9.66 -15.25
CA PHE A 109 0.04 9.81 -16.47
C PHE A 109 1.18 10.81 -16.38
N ASN A 110 1.07 11.83 -15.51
CA ASN A 110 2.07 12.89 -15.40
C ASN A 110 2.99 12.74 -14.18
N SER A 111 2.83 11.67 -13.38
CA SER A 111 3.57 11.50 -12.13
C SER A 111 4.70 10.47 -12.20
N ASP A 112 4.87 9.77 -13.33
CA ASP A 112 5.80 8.63 -13.44
C ASP A 112 5.66 7.62 -12.28
N ALA A 113 4.44 7.50 -11.73
CA ALA A 113 4.19 6.68 -10.54
C ALA A 113 4.27 5.19 -10.85
N VAL A 114 5.20 4.51 -10.18
CA VAL A 114 5.39 3.06 -10.29
C VAL A 114 4.47 2.29 -9.34
N ALA A 115 3.89 2.97 -8.35
CA ALA A 115 2.93 2.41 -7.42
C ALA A 115 1.81 3.40 -7.11
N LEU A 116 0.60 2.88 -6.92
CA LEU A 116 -0.58 3.60 -6.45
C LEU A 116 -1.11 2.92 -5.19
N VAL A 117 -1.12 3.63 -4.08
CA VAL A 117 -1.66 3.16 -2.81
C VAL A 117 -3.05 3.74 -2.64
N THR A 118 -4.04 2.88 -2.38
CA THR A 118 -5.40 3.32 -2.17
C THR A 118 -6.16 2.51 -1.13
N SER A 119 -7.29 3.07 -0.71
CA SER A 119 -8.24 2.47 0.22
C SER A 119 -9.37 1.77 -0.54
N ARG A 120 -10.01 0.78 0.09
CA ARG A 120 -11.14 0.04 -0.51
C ARG A 120 -12.30 0.94 -0.99
N GLU A 121 -12.57 2.02 -0.28
CA GLU A 121 -13.62 3.00 -0.63
C GLU A 121 -13.37 3.75 -1.95
N HIS A 122 -12.12 3.82 -2.41
CA HIS A 122 -11.71 4.49 -3.65
C HIS A 122 -11.44 3.50 -4.80
N LEU A 123 -11.70 2.20 -4.62
CA LEU A 123 -11.44 1.22 -5.68
C LEU A 123 -12.27 1.47 -6.94
N ALA A 124 -13.51 1.94 -6.80
CA ALA A 124 -14.39 2.19 -7.94
C ALA A 124 -13.75 3.16 -8.94
N VAL A 125 -13.12 4.24 -8.46
CA VAL A 125 -12.45 5.21 -9.34
C VAL A 125 -11.18 4.63 -9.96
N ILE A 126 -10.46 3.75 -9.25
CA ILE A 126 -9.29 3.05 -9.81
C ILE A 126 -9.71 2.08 -10.91
N GLU A 127 -10.78 1.31 -10.71
CA GLU A 127 -11.27 0.36 -11.71
C GLU A 127 -11.75 1.07 -12.99
N GLU A 128 -12.32 2.28 -12.87
CA GLU A 128 -12.71 3.09 -14.03
C GLU A 128 -11.51 3.49 -14.91
N ILE A 129 -10.35 3.76 -14.30
CA ILE A 129 -9.13 4.13 -15.02
C ILE A 129 -8.19 2.96 -15.29
N ARG A 130 -8.44 1.77 -14.70
CA ARG A 130 -7.58 0.58 -14.81
C ARG A 130 -7.19 0.24 -16.26
N PRO A 131 -8.08 0.31 -17.27
CA PRO A 131 -7.71 0.03 -18.66
C PRO A 131 -6.69 1.01 -19.27
N ARG A 132 -6.51 2.17 -18.64
CA ARG A 132 -5.66 3.27 -19.09
C ARG A 132 -4.43 3.45 -18.19
N LEU A 133 -4.32 2.70 -17.10
CA LEU A 133 -3.16 2.79 -16.21
C LEU A 133 -1.88 2.36 -16.95
N PRO A 134 -0.75 3.03 -16.72
CA PRO A 134 0.54 2.55 -17.18
C PRO A 134 0.79 1.12 -16.69
N PRO A 135 1.34 0.22 -17.53
CA PRO A 135 1.44 -1.21 -17.22
C PRO A 135 2.36 -1.53 -16.02
N PHE A 136 3.19 -0.56 -15.61
CA PHE A 136 4.11 -0.69 -14.49
C PHE A 136 3.53 -0.19 -13.16
N THR A 137 2.35 0.43 -13.15
CA THR A 137 1.75 0.96 -11.91
C THR A 137 1.13 -0.17 -11.08
N ARG A 138 1.75 -0.49 -9.95
CA ARG A 138 1.22 -1.48 -8.99
C ARG A 138 0.16 -0.85 -8.10
N VAL A 139 -1.05 -1.40 -8.07
CA VAL A 139 -2.13 -0.93 -7.19
C VAL A 139 -2.08 -1.68 -5.85
N LEU A 140 -1.81 -0.96 -4.77
CA LEU A 140 -1.78 -1.47 -3.41
C LEU A 140 -3.07 -1.07 -2.69
N VAL A 141 -3.82 -2.07 -2.25
CA VAL A 141 -5.13 -1.88 -1.63
C VAL A 141 -5.07 -2.34 -0.19
N ASP A 142 -5.10 -1.39 0.75
CA ASP A 142 -5.39 -1.71 2.16
C ASP A 142 -4.46 -2.77 2.80
N GLU A 143 -3.23 -2.91 2.28
CA GLU A 143 -2.16 -3.77 2.85
C GLU A 143 -1.34 -3.04 3.93
N ILE A 144 -1.76 -1.83 4.32
CA ILE A 144 -1.23 -1.14 5.48
C ILE A 144 -1.98 -1.74 6.68
N PRO A 145 -1.30 -2.33 7.69
CA PRO A 145 -1.99 -2.97 8.80
C PRO A 145 -3.01 -1.99 9.40
N LYS A 146 -4.30 -2.37 9.42
CA LYS A 146 -5.45 -1.58 9.94
C LYS A 146 -5.39 -1.26 11.43
N THR A 147 -4.22 -1.37 12.01
CA THR A 147 -4.00 -1.36 13.43
C THR A 147 -2.60 -0.84 13.70
N LEU A 148 -2.46 0.48 13.66
CA LEU A 148 -1.42 1.16 14.42
C LEU A 148 -1.65 1.02 15.93
N THR A 149 -2.88 0.73 16.35
CA THR A 149 -3.28 0.59 17.78
C THR A 149 -3.90 -0.78 18.07
N GLY A 150 -3.56 -1.83 17.32
CA GLY A 150 -4.23 -3.12 17.38
C GLY A 150 -4.16 -3.82 18.73
N LYS A 151 -5.03 -3.46 19.67
CA LYS A 151 -5.62 -4.44 20.58
C LYS A 151 -6.53 -5.36 19.76
N ILE A 152 -5.93 -6.16 18.88
CA ILE A 152 -6.63 -7.28 18.25
C ILE A 152 -6.69 -8.38 19.32
N LYS A 153 -7.88 -8.63 19.87
CA LYS A 153 -8.09 -9.82 20.69
C LYS A 153 -7.88 -11.03 19.77
N ARG A 154 -6.93 -11.91 20.14
CA ARG A 154 -6.51 -13.16 19.44
C ARG A 154 -7.60 -13.96 18.71
N LYS A 155 -8.86 -13.82 19.10
CA LYS A 155 -10.02 -14.48 18.49
C LYS A 155 -10.32 -13.98 17.07
N GLU A 156 -10.17 -12.68 16.82
CA GLU A 156 -10.55 -12.06 15.54
C GLU A 156 -9.59 -12.44 14.39
N LEU A 157 -8.32 -12.68 14.70
CA LEU A 157 -7.30 -13.16 13.75
C LEU A 157 -7.60 -14.58 13.28
N ARG A 158 -7.97 -15.47 14.23
CA ARG A 158 -8.32 -16.86 13.93
C ARG A 158 -9.60 -16.96 13.11
N ASP A 159 -10.60 -16.14 13.45
CA ASP A 159 -11.87 -16.10 12.72
C ASP A 159 -11.70 -15.55 11.29
N ALA A 160 -10.73 -14.66 11.05
CA ALA A 160 -10.41 -14.13 9.73
C ALA A 160 -9.61 -15.12 8.86
N GLU A 161 -8.65 -15.83 9.46
CA GLU A 161 -7.89 -16.91 8.81
C GLU A 161 -8.79 -18.07 8.40
N GLU A 162 -9.72 -18.49 9.28
CA GLU A 162 -10.69 -19.55 8.99
C GLU A 162 -11.68 -19.14 7.87
N ARG A 163 -12.07 -17.87 7.81
CA ARG A 163 -12.93 -17.33 6.72
C ARG A 163 -12.19 -17.20 5.39
N ALA A 164 -10.89 -16.92 5.39
CA ALA A 164 -10.08 -16.89 4.19
C ALA A 164 -9.87 -18.30 3.62
N ALA A 165 -9.55 -19.26 4.50
CA ALA A 165 -9.39 -20.67 4.13
C ALA A 165 -10.68 -21.29 3.54
N ALA A 166 -11.85 -20.89 4.05
CA ALA A 166 -13.14 -21.35 3.52
C ALA A 166 -13.48 -20.84 2.11
N ARG A 167 -12.88 -19.73 1.67
CA ARG A 167 -13.14 -19.14 0.33
C ARG A 167 -12.28 -19.74 -0.78
N GLU A 168 -11.11 -20.26 -0.44
CA GLU A 168 -10.17 -20.83 -1.42
C GLU A 168 -10.48 -22.30 -1.79
N GLY A 169 -11.32 -22.99 -1.01
CA GLY A 169 -11.75 -24.37 -1.29
C GLY A 169 -12.86 -24.53 -2.36
N GLY A 170 -13.40 -23.43 -2.90
CA GLY A 170 -14.63 -23.44 -3.70
C GLY A 170 -14.51 -22.82 -5.10
N SER A 171 -13.75 -23.46 -6.01
CA SER A 171 -14.09 -23.62 -7.44
C SER A 171 -12.85 -23.78 -8.33
N ARG A 172 -12.46 -25.04 -8.56
CA ARG A 172 -11.92 -25.48 -9.84
C ARG A 172 -12.71 -26.69 -10.30
N SER A 173 -13.85 -26.47 -10.93
CA SER A 173 -14.53 -27.48 -11.76
C SER A 173 -14.52 -26.99 -13.21
N ARG A 174 -13.57 -27.52 -13.99
CA ARG A 174 -13.60 -27.48 -15.46
C ARG A 174 -14.67 -28.47 -15.93
N GLY A 175 -15.45 -28.07 -16.93
CA GLY A 175 -16.18 -28.98 -17.82
C GLY A 175 -16.51 -28.27 -19.13
N PRO A 176 -16.96 -28.97 -20.19
CA PRO A 176 -16.90 -30.41 -20.46
C PRO A 176 -16.09 -30.73 -21.74
N GLY A 177 -15.48 -31.93 -21.81
CA GLY A 177 -14.86 -32.45 -23.02
C GLY A 177 -15.89 -33.16 -23.90
N ALA A 178 -16.14 -32.62 -25.09
CA ALA A 178 -16.89 -33.28 -26.16
C ALA A 178 -15.91 -33.91 -27.17
N GLY A 179 -16.14 -35.17 -27.55
CA GLY A 179 -15.37 -35.85 -28.60
C GLY A 179 -15.42 -37.38 -28.51
N GLN A 180 -16.60 -37.98 -28.65
CA GLN A 180 -16.70 -39.39 -29.03
C GLN A 180 -16.70 -39.47 -30.56
N THR A 181 -15.84 -40.32 -31.13
CA THR A 181 -15.89 -40.73 -32.54
C THR A 181 -16.05 -42.25 -32.59
N PRO A 182 -16.86 -42.81 -33.51
CA PRO A 182 -17.38 -44.17 -33.39
C PRO A 182 -16.40 -45.21 -33.94
N THR A 183 -16.37 -46.38 -33.29
CA THR A 183 -15.66 -47.57 -33.75
C THR A 183 -16.51 -48.34 -34.78
N THR A 184 -15.99 -48.54 -35.99
CA THR A 184 -16.51 -49.56 -36.93
C THR A 184 -15.39 -50.33 -37.63
N ARG A 185 -15.36 -51.64 -37.33
CA ARG A 185 -15.01 -52.82 -38.14
C ARG A 185 -13.66 -52.92 -38.89
N GLY A 186 -12.94 -54.03 -38.62
CA GLY A 186 -12.64 -55.02 -39.68
C GLY A 186 -11.23 -55.63 -39.79
N ARG A 187 -11.08 -56.87 -39.27
CA ARG A 187 -10.39 -58.06 -39.84
C ARG A 187 -8.86 -58.11 -40.11
N SER A 188 -8.37 -59.36 -40.00
CA SER A 188 -7.07 -59.97 -40.38
C SER A 188 -6.01 -59.91 -39.27
N ARG A 189 -5.36 -61.00 -38.84
CA ARG A 189 -5.29 -62.42 -39.22
C ARG A 189 -5.26 -63.27 -37.96
#